data_AF-A0A7J3D6C5-F1
#
_entry.id   AF-A0A7J3D6C5-F1
#
_cell.length_a   1.000
_cell.length_b   1.000
_cell.length_c   1.000
_cell.angle_alpha   90.00
_cell.angle_beta   90.00
_cell.angle_gamma   90.00
#
_symmetry.space_group_name_H-M   'P 1'
#
loop_
_entity.id
_entity.type
_entity.pdbx_description
1 polymer ?
#
loop_
_entity_poly.entity_id
_entity_poly.type
_entity_poly.pdbx_seq_one_letter_code
_entity_poly.pdbx_strand_id
1 'polypeptide(L)'
;MHFMSMARLHPGRVICGVGCGEKMNYEVTGATFPPPRERVERLEEGVRLLRKIFTSDTPVTYAGKYHRVNKLFFITNQMNIFL
;
A
#
# COMPACT_ATOMS: atom_id res chain seq x y z
N MET A 1 2.20 0.55 8.16
CA MET A 1 2.14 0.42 9.64
C MET A 1 1.29 1.51 10.29
N HIS A 2 1.56 2.80 10.03
CA HIS A 2 0.84 3.92 10.68
C HIS A 2 -0.68 3.93 10.45
N PHE A 3 -1.13 3.61 9.23
CA PHE A 3 -2.55 3.66 8.87
C PHE A 3 -3.43 2.71 9.72
N MET A 4 -3.04 1.43 9.86
CA MET A 4 -3.82 0.45 10.61
C MET A 4 -3.89 0.76 12.10
N SER A 5 -2.80 1.30 12.67
CA SER A 5 -2.81 1.77 14.06
C SER A 5 -3.85 2.89 14.24
N MET A 6 -3.89 3.87 13.32
CA MET A 6 -4.87 4.95 13.34
C MET A 6 -6.29 4.43 13.18
N ALA A 7 -6.53 3.50 12.25
CA ALA A 7 -7.84 2.91 12.04
C ALA A 7 -8.35 2.19 13.31
N ARG A 8 -7.46 1.55 14.07
CA ARG A 8 -7.80 0.89 15.34
C ARG A 8 -8.12 1.89 16.45
N LEU A 9 -7.42 3.01 16.51
CA LEU A 9 -7.67 4.08 17.50
C LEU A 9 -8.91 4.91 17.17
N HIS A 10 -9.29 5.00 15.88
CA HIS A 10 -10.44 5.78 15.42
C HIS A 10 -11.35 4.94 14.49
N PRO A 11 -12.12 3.98 15.06
CA PRO A 11 -12.96 3.08 14.26
C PRO A 11 -13.95 3.84 13.37
N GLY A 12 -14.04 3.42 12.10
CA GLY A 12 -14.99 3.96 11.12
C GLY A 12 -14.70 5.39 10.61
N ARG A 13 -13.57 5.99 11.00
CA ARG A 13 -13.22 7.39 10.65
C ARG A 13 -12.01 7.55 9.76
N VAL A 14 -11.32 6.46 9.46
CA VAL A 14 -10.04 6.48 8.77
C VAL A 14 -10.20 5.98 7.34
N ILE A 15 -9.77 6.79 6.37
CA ILE A 15 -9.82 6.50 4.94
C ILE A 15 -8.39 6.52 4.39
N CYS A 16 -8.02 5.53 3.58
CA CYS A 16 -6.71 5.49 2.93
C CYS A 16 -6.83 6.03 1.50
N GLY A 17 -6.40 7.27 1.27
CA GLY A 17 -6.23 7.80 -0.07
C GLY A 17 -4.93 7.27 -0.68
N VAL A 18 -5.01 6.65 -1.86
CA VAL A 18 -3.85 6.15 -2.61
C VAL A 18 -3.73 6.89 -3.95
N GLY A 19 -2.49 7.13 -4.39
CA GLY A 19 -2.23 7.88 -5.62
C GLY A 19 -0.86 7.56 -6.24
N CYS A 20 -0.65 8.01 -7.48
CA CYS A 20 0.55 7.72 -8.27
C CYS A 20 1.76 8.63 -7.94
N GLY A 21 1.62 9.52 -6.95
CA GLY A 21 2.64 10.51 -6.58
C GLY A 21 2.69 11.72 -7.52
N GLU A 22 3.32 12.79 -7.05
CA GLU A 22 3.42 14.09 -7.72
C GLU A 22 4.87 14.48 -7.97
N LYS A 23 5.20 14.97 -9.16
CA LYS A 23 6.59 15.24 -9.60
C LYS A 23 7.35 16.12 -8.61
N MET A 24 6.71 17.16 -8.09
CA MET A 24 7.30 18.11 -7.15
C MET A 24 7.89 17.41 -5.91
N ASN A 25 7.23 16.37 -5.39
CA ASN A 25 7.71 15.65 -4.21
C ASN A 25 8.93 14.74 -4.50
N TYR A 26 9.09 14.31 -5.77
CA TYR A 26 10.22 13.48 -6.18
C TYR A 26 11.48 14.33 -6.40
N GLU A 27 11.31 15.51 -6.99
CA GLU A 27 12.42 16.43 -7.28
C GLU A 27 13.11 16.89 -5.99
N VAL A 28 12.35 17.23 -4.95
CA VAL A 28 12.90 17.68 -3.66
C VAL A 28 13.72 16.58 -2.95
N THR A 29 13.39 15.31 -3.20
CA THR A 29 14.09 14.17 -2.58
C THR A 29 15.22 13.61 -3.46
N GLY A 30 15.41 14.15 -4.68
CA GLY A 30 16.35 13.61 -5.66
C GLY A 30 15.94 12.24 -6.24
N ALA A 31 14.69 11.81 -6.00
CA ALA A 31 14.19 10.53 -6.48
C ALA A 31 13.78 10.61 -7.95
N THR A 32 14.06 9.56 -8.71
CA THR A 32 13.60 9.45 -10.10
C THR A 32 12.08 9.42 -10.16
N PHE A 33 11.49 10.36 -10.91
CA PHE A 33 10.05 10.35 -11.20
C PHE A 33 9.75 9.45 -12.40
N PRO A 34 9.11 8.27 -12.23
CA PRO A 34 8.93 7.32 -13.33
C PRO A 34 7.92 7.82 -14.37
N PRO A 35 7.91 7.26 -15.60
CA PRO A 35 6.92 7.59 -16.62
C PRO A 35 5.46 7.33 -16.16
N PRO A 36 4.46 8.08 -16.68
CA PRO A 36 3.07 7.98 -16.21
C PRO A 36 2.49 6.57 -16.17
N ARG A 37 2.72 5.79 -17.24
CA ARG A 37 2.27 4.39 -17.33
C ARG A 37 2.81 3.54 -16.19
N GLU A 38 4.11 3.66 -15.93
CA GLU A 38 4.76 2.89 -14.87
C GLU A 38 4.21 3.25 -13.49
N ARG A 39 3.89 4.53 -13.23
CA ARG A 39 3.32 4.94 -11.94
C ARG A 39 1.93 4.34 -11.70
N VAL A 40 1.10 4.29 -12.74
CA VAL A 40 -0.22 3.65 -12.68
C VAL A 40 -0.09 2.14 -12.44
N GLU A 41 0.80 1.47 -13.19
CA GLU A 41 1.03 0.02 -13.02
C GLU A 41 1.59 -0.28 -11.60
N ARG A 42 2.49 0.55 -11.07
CA ARG A 42 3.01 0.44 -9.70
C ARG A 42 1.92 0.63 -8.64
N LEU A 43 1.01 1.58 -8.85
CA LEU A 43 -0.12 1.84 -7.95
C LEU A 43 -1.09 0.66 -7.95
N GLU A 44 -1.47 0.18 -9.14
CA GLU A 44 -2.39 -0.94 -9.29
C GLU A 44 -1.83 -2.20 -8.60
N GLU A 45 -0.55 -2.51 -8.83
CA GLU A 45 0.13 -3.63 -8.19
C GLU A 45 0.19 -3.45 -6.66
N GLY A 46 0.50 -2.24 -6.20
CA GLY A 46 0.56 -1.91 -4.77
C GLY A 46 -0.79 -2.07 -4.07
N VAL A 47 -1.87 -1.57 -4.66
CA VAL A 47 -3.24 -1.73 -4.11
C VAL A 47 -3.64 -3.21 -4.07
N ARG A 48 -3.30 -3.97 -5.11
CA ARG A 48 -3.57 -5.42 -5.15
C ARG A 48 -2.82 -6.16 -4.04
N LEU A 49 -1.56 -5.82 -3.82
CA LEU A 49 -0.76 -6.36 -2.72
C LEU A 49 -1.33 -5.96 -1.36
N LEU A 50 -1.67 -4.69 -1.16
CA LEU A 50 -2.28 -4.20 0.10
C LEU A 50 -3.56 -4.95 0.43
N ARG A 51 -4.47 -5.10 -0.53
CA ARG A 51 -5.71 -5.90 -0.36
C ARG A 51 -5.38 -7.34 0.04
N LYS A 52 -4.42 -7.97 -0.64
CA LYS A 52 -4.00 -9.35 -0.32
C LYS A 52 -3.49 -9.46 1.11
N ILE A 53 -2.69 -8.52 1.60
CA ILE A 53 -2.14 -8.59 2.95
C ILE A 53 -3.24 -8.30 4.00
N PHE A 54 -4.15 -7.36 3.73
CA PHE A 54 -5.23 -6.98 4.66
C PHE A 54 -6.38 -7.98 4.78
N THR A 55 -6.45 -8.95 3.88
CA THR A 55 -7.46 -10.02 3.94
C THR A 55 -6.85 -11.39 4.23
N SER A 56 -5.53 -11.47 4.43
CA SER A 56 -4.84 -12.75 4.59
C SER A 56 -4.58 -13.08 6.05
N ASP A 57 -5.15 -14.19 6.52
CA ASP A 57 -4.90 -14.71 7.87
C ASP A 57 -3.57 -15.46 8.00
N THR A 58 -2.80 -15.55 6.92
CA THR A 58 -1.47 -16.18 6.88
C THR A 58 -0.43 -15.26 6.24
N PRO A 59 0.88 -15.48 6.49
CA PRO A 59 1.94 -14.67 5.89
C PRO A 59 1.88 -14.69 4.36
N VAL A 60 1.89 -13.50 3.75
CA VAL A 60 1.83 -13.29 2.31
C VAL A 60 3.24 -13.21 1.72
N THR A 61 3.50 -14.08 0.74
CA THR A 61 4.61 -13.92 -0.21
C THR A 61 4.06 -13.42 -1.54
N TYR A 62 4.76 -12.45 -2.13
CA TYR A 62 4.37 -11.82 -3.38
C TYR A 62 5.62 -11.47 -4.20
N ALA A 63 5.57 -11.75 -5.49
CA ALA A 63 6.62 -11.40 -6.43
C ALA A 63 5.98 -10.81 -7.69
N GLY A 64 5.71 -9.51 -7.64
CA GLY A 64 5.19 -8.75 -8.79
C GLY A 64 6.30 -8.10 -9.61
N LYS A 65 5.89 -7.25 -10.55
CA LYS A 65 6.79 -6.52 -11.44
C LYS A 65 7.51 -5.41 -10.68
N TYR A 66 6.83 -4.78 -9.72
CA TYR A 66 7.34 -3.62 -8.97
C TYR A 66 7.57 -3.91 -7.49
N HIS A 67 6.81 -4.83 -6.90
CA HIS A 67 6.82 -5.12 -5.48
C HIS A 67 7.16 -6.59 -5.22
N ARG A 68 8.07 -6.82 -4.27
CA ARG A 68 8.39 -8.16 -3.77
C ARG A 68 8.34 -8.16 -2.25
N VAL A 69 7.60 -9.11 -1.68
CA VAL A 69 7.57 -9.34 -0.24
C VAL A 69 7.68 -10.83 0.04
N ASN A 70 8.37 -11.17 1.13
CA ASN A 70 8.56 -12.56 1.56
C ASN A 70 8.02 -12.72 2.98
N LYS A 71 7.02 -13.58 3.15
CA LYS A 71 6.37 -13.89 4.44
C LYS A 71 5.94 -12.63 5.22
N LEU A 72 5.34 -11.66 4.54
CA LEU A 72 4.82 -10.45 5.18
C LEU A 72 3.48 -10.75 5.86
N PHE A 73 3.36 -10.42 7.14
CA PHE A 73 2.14 -10.66 7.91
C PHE A 73 1.79 -9.43 8.75
N PHE A 74 0.49 -9.08 8.78
CA PHE A 74 -0.01 -8.05 9.69
C PHE A 74 -0.77 -8.68 10.86
N ILE A 75 -0.27 -8.43 12.07
CA ILE A 75 -0.90 -8.89 13.31
C ILE A 75 -2.30 -8.29 13.52
N THR A 76 -2.56 -7.09 12.97
CA THR A 76 -3.84 -6.39 13.11
C THR A 76 -4.75 -6.60 11.88
N ASN A 77 -4.86 -7.82 11.37
CA ASN A 77 -5.59 -8.16 10.13
C ASN A 77 -7.13 -8.08 10.22
N GLN A 78 -7.69 -7.89 11.41
CA GLN A 78 -9.14 -7.98 11.66
C GLN A 78 -9.87 -6.63 11.45
N MET A 79 -9.56 -5.90 10.39
CA MET A 79 -10.17 -4.59 10.13
C MET A 79 -10.80 -4.52 8.75
N ASN A 80 -12.12 -4.31 8.70
CA ASN A 80 -12.84 -3.89 7.49
C ASN A 80 -12.36 -2.50 7.08
N ILE A 81 -11.26 -2.45 6.33
CA ILE A 81 -10.75 -1.24 5.70
C ILE A 81 -11.32 -1.23 4.28
N PHE A 82 -12.27 -0.34 4.04
CA PHE A 82 -12.78 -0.09 2.70
C PHE A 82 -11.69 0.64 1.89
N LEU A 83 -11.13 -0.04 0.87
CA LEU A 83 -10.19 0.50 -0.12
C LEU A 83 -10.86 0.67 -1.48
#